data_AF-A0A1F4ZTJ2-F1
#
_entry.id   AF-A0A1F4ZTJ2-F1
#
_cell.length_a   1.000
_cell.length_b   1.000
_cell.length_c   1.000
_cell.angle_alpha   90.00
_cell.angle_beta   90.00
_cell.angle_gamma   90.00
#
_symmetry.space_group_name_H-M   'P 1'
#
loop_
_entity.id
_entity.type
_entity.pdbx_description
1 polymer ?
#
loop_
_entity_poly.entity_id
_entity_poly.type
_entity_poly.pdbx_seq_one_letter_code
_entity_poly.pdbx_strand_id
1 'polypeptide(L)'
;MHLVVSLLLGLTIILSTPNLVSAQTDATTSGKMEGAATLGVARMVYSAESDLKDGHVVASSDHGAILSATPYDSQILGVVARDAAIIFNTTGSSSDSAVPVISSGEVYMLVSSQSGPIKKGDLLTSSTTPGVAVKATKSGYVLGTAKEDSSTTDPKEIDKIAVDLNLHYFNSKSPFPGSLSDILKIALIPTKEGPGPIFKYIVAAAVLVFSLVLGFLTFGRTAAKGVEALGRNPSAHKVIYVGIVFNISVVVVIVLSGLIIAFLILRL
;
A
#
# COMPACT_ATOMS: atom_id res chain seq x y z
N MET A 1 -31.00 -4.62 94.99
CA MET A 1 -31.35 -4.01 93.69
C MET A 1 -30.15 -4.18 92.76
N HIS A 2 -29.75 -5.42 92.48
CA HIS A 2 -30.14 -6.27 91.35
C HIS A 2 -29.82 -5.69 89.97
N LEU A 3 -28.98 -6.45 89.26
CA LEU A 3 -28.92 -6.67 87.81
C LEU A 3 -28.11 -5.69 86.94
N VAL A 4 -26.80 -5.93 86.95
CA VAL A 4 -26.04 -6.22 85.73
C VAL A 4 -26.66 -7.46 85.03
N VAL A 5 -26.51 -7.57 83.71
CA VAL A 5 -26.75 -8.77 82.87
C VAL A 5 -28.13 -8.86 82.20
N SER A 6 -28.08 -9.27 80.93
CA SER A 6 -29.15 -9.97 80.17
C SER A 6 -30.27 -9.09 79.62
N LEU A 7 -30.82 -9.29 78.42
CA LEU A 7 -30.62 -10.26 77.35
C LEU A 7 -31.67 -9.88 76.29
N LEU A 8 -31.39 -10.16 75.02
CA LEU A 8 -32.35 -10.65 74.03
C LEU A 8 -33.41 -9.67 73.42
N LEU A 9 -33.28 -9.56 72.09
CA LEU A 9 -34.25 -9.32 71.00
C LEU A 9 -33.92 -8.04 70.21
N GLY A 10 -33.51 -8.07 68.94
CA GLY A 10 -33.59 -9.14 67.97
C GLY A 10 -32.68 -8.91 66.75
N LEU A 11 -32.19 -10.06 66.29
CA LEU A 11 -31.51 -10.39 65.05
C LEU A 11 -32.35 -10.03 63.81
N THR A 12 -31.74 -9.38 62.80
CA THR A 12 -31.90 -9.58 61.33
C THR A 12 -31.12 -8.47 60.60
N ILE A 13 -29.92 -8.70 60.05
CA ILE A 13 -29.61 -9.21 58.69
C ILE A 13 -30.23 -8.37 57.57
N ILE A 14 -29.42 -7.55 56.85
CA ILE A 14 -29.21 -7.41 55.38
C ILE A 14 -27.96 -6.49 55.23
N LEU A 15 -26.71 -6.96 55.08
CA LEU A 15 -25.97 -7.50 53.91
C LEU A 15 -25.88 -6.60 52.65
N SER A 16 -24.63 -6.44 52.16
CA SER A 16 -24.20 -6.13 50.76
C SER A 16 -24.14 -4.65 50.37
N THR A 17 -23.03 -3.98 50.05
CA THR A 17 -21.58 -4.26 49.82
C THR A 17 -20.90 -2.88 49.72
N PRO A 18 -19.76 -2.59 50.37
CA PRO A 18 -18.90 -1.51 49.88
C PRO A 18 -18.21 -1.98 48.60
N ASN A 19 -18.24 -1.18 47.54
CA ASN A 19 -17.44 -1.39 46.34
C ASN A 19 -15.95 -1.35 46.73
N LEU A 20 -15.39 -2.52 47.03
CA LEU A 20 -13.95 -2.73 47.07
C LEU A 20 -13.45 -2.77 45.62
N VAL A 21 -12.85 -1.69 45.17
CA VAL A 21 -11.80 -1.78 44.14
C VAL A 21 -10.61 -2.43 44.83
N SER A 22 -10.51 -3.76 44.73
CA SER A 22 -9.32 -4.51 45.13
C SER A 22 -8.36 -4.56 43.96
N ALA A 23 -7.32 -3.72 44.01
CA ALA A 23 -6.10 -3.91 43.24
C ALA A 23 -5.04 -4.52 44.18
N GLN A 24 -4.74 -5.80 44.01
CA GLN A 24 -3.59 -6.55 44.56
C GLN A 24 -3.75 -8.03 44.11
N THR A 25 -2.74 -8.82 43.74
CA THR A 25 -1.28 -8.72 43.79
C THR A 25 -0.68 -9.88 42.97
N ASP A 26 0.65 -9.83 42.79
CA ASP A 26 1.60 -10.94 42.68
C ASP A 26 1.80 -11.64 41.34
N ALA A 27 2.85 -11.17 40.67
CA ALA A 27 3.70 -12.00 39.83
C ALA A 27 4.30 -13.13 40.68
N THR A 28 3.94 -14.38 40.37
CA THR A 28 4.77 -15.54 40.70
C THR A 28 4.79 -16.48 39.49
N THR A 29 6.01 -16.74 39.05
CA THR A 29 6.46 -17.40 37.83
C THR A 29 6.12 -18.89 37.80
N SER A 30 5.57 -19.41 36.69
CA SER A 30 6.01 -20.66 36.04
C SER A 30 5.08 -21.02 34.87
N GLY A 31 5.62 -20.91 33.65
CA GLY A 31 4.97 -21.28 32.40
C GLY A 31 5.57 -20.46 31.27
N LYS A 32 6.20 -21.12 30.28
CA LYS A 32 6.77 -20.46 29.09
C LYS A 32 5.79 -19.41 28.56
N MET A 33 6.19 -18.13 28.55
CA MET A 33 5.45 -17.10 27.82
C MET A 33 5.63 -17.35 26.32
N GLU A 34 4.65 -18.00 25.71
CA GLU A 34 4.36 -17.80 24.30
C GLU A 34 3.71 -16.42 24.16
N GLY A 35 4.47 -15.44 23.67
CA GLY A 35 3.97 -14.11 23.31
C GLY A 35 3.75 -13.17 24.50
N ALA A 36 4.14 -11.91 24.33
CA ALA A 36 3.66 -10.83 25.19
C ALA A 36 2.13 -10.71 25.06
N ALA A 37 1.48 -10.05 26.03
CA ALA A 37 0.03 -9.85 25.94
C ALA A 37 -0.31 -8.94 24.74
N THR A 38 -1.34 -9.31 23.96
CA THR A 38 -1.91 -8.46 22.92
C THR A 38 -2.57 -7.22 23.55
N LEU A 39 -1.99 -6.05 23.30
CA LEU A 39 -2.47 -4.76 23.81
C LEU A 39 -3.32 -4.07 22.75
N GLY A 40 -4.51 -4.61 22.50
CA GLY A 40 -5.46 -4.07 21.53
C GLY A 40 -6.90 -4.18 21.97
N VAL A 41 -7.75 -3.42 21.27
CA VAL A 41 -9.20 -3.42 21.48
C VAL A 41 -9.83 -4.26 20.37
N ALA A 42 -10.47 -5.36 20.75
CA ALA A 42 -11.16 -6.25 19.83
C ALA A 42 -12.65 -5.94 19.75
N ARG A 43 -13.23 -6.13 18.57
CA ARG A 43 -14.67 -6.21 18.34
C ARG A 43 -15.04 -7.62 17.93
N MET A 44 -16.14 -8.15 18.46
CA MET A 44 -16.69 -9.42 17.98
C MET A 44 -17.30 -9.22 16.58
N VAL A 45 -16.85 -10.02 15.62
CA VAL A 45 -17.35 -10.03 14.24
C VAL A 45 -17.83 -11.44 13.89
N TYR A 46 -18.99 -11.55 13.24
CA TYR A 46 -19.48 -12.82 12.72
C TYR A 46 -18.58 -13.32 11.59
N SER A 47 -18.17 -14.57 11.66
CA SER A 47 -17.45 -15.26 10.59
C SER A 47 -18.24 -16.47 10.11
N ALA A 48 -18.37 -16.63 8.80
CA ALA A 48 -18.86 -17.86 8.19
C ALA A 48 -17.78 -18.95 8.08
N GLU A 49 -16.53 -18.63 8.43
CA GLU A 49 -15.37 -19.51 8.29
C GLU A 49 -14.99 -20.11 9.64
N SER A 50 -14.85 -21.43 9.70
CA SER A 50 -14.60 -22.16 10.96
C SER A 50 -13.12 -22.24 11.35
N ASP A 51 -12.18 -21.94 10.44
CA ASP A 51 -10.72 -22.10 10.65
C ASP A 51 -9.99 -20.76 10.87
N LEU A 52 -10.55 -19.90 11.74
CA LEU A 52 -9.90 -18.66 12.15
C LEU A 52 -9.03 -18.87 13.40
N LYS A 53 -7.72 -18.70 13.21
CA LYS A 53 -6.70 -18.80 14.25
C LYS A 53 -6.17 -17.42 14.64
N ASP A 54 -5.58 -17.35 15.82
CA ASP A 54 -5.01 -16.11 16.33
C ASP A 54 -3.83 -15.68 15.45
N GLY A 55 -3.85 -14.41 15.04
CA GLY A 55 -2.91 -13.81 14.11
C GLY A 55 -3.34 -13.85 12.65
N HIS A 56 -4.49 -14.44 12.31
CA HIS A 56 -5.04 -14.36 10.96
C HIS A 56 -5.54 -12.94 10.63
N VAL A 57 -5.18 -12.46 9.43
CA VAL A 57 -5.75 -11.24 8.85
C VAL A 57 -7.11 -11.55 8.23
N VAL A 58 -8.12 -10.78 8.62
CA VAL A 58 -9.49 -10.97 8.14
C VAL A 58 -10.00 -9.75 7.39
N ALA A 59 -10.78 -10.02 6.34
CA ALA A 59 -11.45 -9.02 5.51
C ALA A 59 -12.98 -9.21 5.58
N SER A 60 -13.70 -8.14 5.29
CA SER A 60 -15.15 -8.13 5.22
C SER A 60 -15.62 -8.73 3.90
N SER A 61 -16.61 -9.61 3.97
CA SER A 61 -17.31 -10.20 2.83
C SER A 61 -18.82 -10.16 3.06
N ASP A 62 -19.59 -10.46 2.03
CA ASP A 62 -21.06 -10.57 2.10
C ASP A 62 -21.53 -11.61 3.12
N HIS A 63 -20.66 -12.56 3.48
CA HIS A 63 -20.94 -13.67 4.39
C HIS A 63 -20.29 -13.49 5.78
N GLY A 64 -19.75 -12.29 6.07
CA GLY A 64 -19.05 -11.98 7.32
C GLY A 64 -17.54 -11.88 7.16
N ALA A 65 -16.79 -12.05 8.25
CA ALA A 65 -15.34 -12.04 8.24
C ALA A 65 -14.77 -13.32 7.60
N ILE A 66 -13.90 -13.16 6.60
CA ILE A 66 -13.18 -14.25 5.92
C ILE A 66 -11.68 -13.98 5.94
N LEU A 67 -10.86 -15.01 5.70
CA LEU A 67 -9.42 -14.82 5.53
C LEU A 67 -9.12 -13.89 4.34
N SER A 68 -8.31 -12.86 4.59
CA SER A 68 -7.85 -11.97 3.52
C SER A 68 -6.90 -12.73 2.60
N ALA A 69 -7.28 -12.91 1.33
CA ALA A 69 -6.46 -13.53 0.29
C ALA A 69 -6.11 -12.55 -0.87
N THR A 70 -6.56 -11.31 -0.77
CA THR A 70 -6.28 -10.26 -1.75
C THR A 70 -5.08 -9.44 -1.28
N PRO A 71 -4.04 -9.21 -2.09
CA PRO A 71 -2.95 -8.31 -1.73
C PRO A 71 -3.41 -6.85 -1.70
N TYR A 72 -3.02 -6.10 -0.66
CA TYR A 72 -3.45 -4.71 -0.42
C TYR A 72 -4.97 -4.54 -0.35
N ASP A 73 -5.64 -5.48 0.33
CA ASP A 73 -7.10 -5.50 0.43
C ASP A 73 -7.63 -4.25 1.14
N SER A 74 -8.65 -3.63 0.55
CA SER A 74 -9.31 -2.44 1.09
C SER A 74 -10.38 -2.77 2.14
N GLN A 75 -10.82 -4.04 2.19
CA GLN A 75 -11.91 -4.51 3.06
C GLN A 75 -11.38 -5.16 4.34
N ILE A 76 -10.11 -4.96 4.69
CA ILE A 76 -9.53 -5.53 5.92
C ILE A 76 -10.29 -5.00 7.14
N LEU A 77 -10.72 -5.92 7.99
CA LEU A 77 -11.34 -5.62 9.28
C LEU A 77 -10.30 -5.53 10.39
N GLY A 78 -9.25 -6.36 10.32
CA GLY A 78 -8.18 -6.40 11.30
C GLY A 78 -7.56 -7.79 11.43
N VAL A 79 -7.04 -8.08 12.62
CA VAL A 79 -6.39 -9.36 12.96
C VAL A 79 -7.18 -10.07 14.06
N VAL A 80 -7.35 -11.39 13.92
CA VAL A 80 -8.01 -12.22 14.92
C VAL A 80 -7.11 -12.38 16.14
N ALA A 81 -7.61 -12.04 17.32
CA ALA A 81 -6.86 -12.19 18.59
C ALA A 81 -7.82 -12.46 19.75
N ARG A 82 -7.76 -13.68 20.30
CA ARG A 82 -8.61 -14.12 21.43
C ARG A 82 -8.11 -13.63 22.78
N ASP A 83 -6.85 -13.21 22.85
CA ASP A 83 -6.14 -12.70 24.03
C ASP A 83 -6.16 -11.15 24.12
N ALA A 84 -7.10 -10.49 23.43
CA ALA A 84 -7.20 -9.03 23.42
C ALA A 84 -7.44 -8.44 24.83
N ALA A 85 -6.80 -7.30 25.13
CA ALA A 85 -6.95 -6.60 26.41
C ALA A 85 -8.39 -6.16 26.71
N ILE A 86 -9.16 -5.75 25.69
CA ILE A 86 -10.57 -5.37 25.81
C ILE A 86 -11.34 -5.98 24.63
N ILE A 87 -12.44 -6.67 24.90
CA ILE A 87 -13.34 -7.22 23.87
C ILE A 87 -14.70 -6.55 23.96
N PHE A 88 -15.09 -5.81 22.92
CA PHE A 88 -16.42 -5.25 22.78
C PHE A 88 -17.36 -6.26 22.11
N ASN A 89 -18.34 -6.73 22.88
CA ASN A 89 -19.42 -7.54 22.37
C ASN A 89 -20.61 -6.64 21.98
N THR A 90 -20.58 -6.11 20.75
CA THR A 90 -21.60 -5.16 20.27
C THR A 90 -22.80 -5.85 19.63
N THR A 91 -22.61 -7.09 19.18
CA THR A 91 -23.65 -7.93 18.63
C THR A 91 -24.18 -8.80 19.75
N GLY A 92 -25.49 -8.80 20.01
CA GLY A 92 -26.13 -9.81 20.87
C GLY A 92 -26.00 -11.26 20.34
N SER A 93 -25.17 -11.47 19.33
CA SER A 93 -24.80 -12.75 18.74
C SER A 93 -23.79 -13.47 19.64
N SER A 94 -24.32 -14.06 20.71
CA SER A 94 -23.75 -15.24 21.36
C SER A 94 -23.84 -16.49 20.46
N SER A 95 -23.48 -16.34 19.19
CA SER A 95 -23.34 -17.44 18.25
C SER A 95 -21.90 -17.94 18.31
N ASP A 96 -21.70 -19.26 18.31
CA ASP A 96 -20.39 -19.96 18.23
C ASP A 96 -19.46 -19.45 17.11
N SER A 97 -19.98 -18.67 16.16
CA SER A 97 -19.30 -18.19 14.96
C SER A 97 -18.76 -16.75 15.07
N ALA A 98 -18.82 -16.10 16.24
CA ALA A 98 -18.28 -14.75 16.42
C ALA A 98 -16.81 -14.82 16.87
N VAL A 99 -15.93 -14.06 16.20
CA VAL A 99 -14.49 -14.01 16.48
C VAL A 99 -14.06 -12.60 16.91
N PRO A 100 -13.13 -12.48 17.87
CA PRO A 100 -12.58 -11.18 18.27
C PRO A 100 -11.56 -10.69 17.24
N VAL A 101 -11.81 -9.51 16.66
CA VAL A 101 -10.96 -8.87 15.66
C VAL A 101 -10.45 -7.53 16.19
N ILE A 102 -9.14 -7.36 16.20
CA ILE A 102 -8.46 -6.10 16.59
C ILE A 102 -8.17 -5.28 15.34
N SER A 103 -8.60 -4.02 15.34
CA SER A 103 -8.31 -3.05 14.28
C SER A 103 -7.24 -2.02 14.67
N SER A 104 -6.86 -1.96 15.94
CA SER A 104 -5.88 -0.99 16.46
C SER A 104 -5.23 -1.47 17.75
N GLY A 105 -3.92 -1.23 17.88
CA GLY A 105 -3.12 -1.65 19.03
C GLY A 105 -2.06 -2.68 18.66
N GLU A 106 -1.39 -3.24 19.67
CA GLU A 106 -0.33 -4.24 19.46
C GLU A 106 -0.91 -5.65 19.45
N VAL A 107 -0.64 -6.40 18.38
CA VAL A 107 -1.13 -7.78 18.19
C VAL A 107 -0.05 -8.64 17.56
N TYR A 108 -0.12 -9.94 17.84
CA TYR A 108 0.67 -10.92 17.11
C TYR A 108 -0.05 -11.37 15.84
N MET A 109 0.59 -11.18 14.69
CA MET A 109 0.02 -11.50 13.37
C MET A 109 0.90 -12.50 12.62
N LEU A 110 0.27 -13.36 11.81
CA LEU A 110 0.97 -14.28 10.92
C LEU A 110 1.57 -13.51 9.73
N VAL A 111 2.86 -13.72 9.51
CA VAL A 111 3.61 -13.06 8.45
C VAL A 111 4.41 -14.05 7.61
N SER A 112 4.71 -13.68 6.37
CA SER A 112 5.58 -14.44 5.47
C SER A 112 6.60 -13.53 4.80
N SER A 113 7.79 -14.08 4.54
CA SER A 113 8.87 -13.45 3.79
C SER A 113 8.68 -13.49 2.26
N GLN A 114 7.47 -13.76 1.76
CA GLN A 114 7.16 -13.79 0.32
C GLN A 114 7.49 -12.48 -0.40
N SER A 115 7.32 -11.33 0.26
CA SER A 115 7.69 -10.00 -0.27
C SER A 115 9.09 -9.52 0.21
N GLY A 116 9.93 -10.47 0.64
CA GLY A 116 11.26 -10.23 1.20
C GLY A 116 11.27 -10.25 2.74
N PRO A 117 12.48 -10.22 3.35
CA PRO A 117 12.63 -10.30 4.81
C PRO A 117 11.94 -9.11 5.49
N ILE A 118 11.29 -9.40 6.62
CA ILE A 118 10.57 -8.43 7.46
C ILE A 118 11.48 -8.03 8.63
N LYS A 119 11.66 -6.72 8.79
CA LYS A 119 12.39 -6.12 9.91
C LYS A 119 11.48 -5.24 10.74
N LYS A 120 11.87 -5.02 11.99
CA LYS A 120 11.27 -4.03 12.88
C LYS A 120 11.22 -2.66 12.18
N GLY A 121 10.02 -2.08 12.15
CA GLY A 121 9.73 -0.82 11.48
C GLY A 121 9.19 -0.98 10.05
N ASP A 122 9.20 -2.17 9.47
CA ASP A 122 8.61 -2.41 8.15
C ASP A 122 7.09 -2.33 8.21
N LEU A 123 6.50 -1.76 7.16
CA LEU A 123 5.05 -1.75 6.96
C LEU A 123 4.56 -3.10 6.44
N LEU A 124 3.43 -3.58 6.94
CA LEU A 124 2.85 -4.87 6.59
C LEU A 124 1.50 -4.70 5.90
N THR A 125 1.23 -5.53 4.89
CA THR A 125 0.00 -5.55 4.08
C THR A 125 -0.52 -6.98 3.95
N SER A 126 -1.79 -7.15 3.54
CA SER A 126 -2.32 -8.46 3.18
C SER A 126 -1.58 -9.06 1.98
N SER A 127 -1.58 -10.39 1.89
CA SER A 127 -0.91 -11.15 0.83
C SER A 127 -1.90 -11.99 0.00
N THR A 128 -1.36 -12.72 -0.98
CA THR A 128 -2.12 -13.74 -1.71
C THR A 128 -2.34 -15.02 -0.90
N THR A 129 -1.58 -15.19 0.20
CA THR A 129 -1.74 -16.32 1.11
C THR A 129 -2.84 -15.98 2.12
N PRO A 130 -3.93 -16.77 2.19
CA PRO A 130 -5.08 -16.45 3.05
C PRO A 130 -4.66 -16.22 4.51
N GLY A 131 -5.04 -15.07 5.06
CA GLY A 131 -4.84 -14.74 6.47
C GLY A 131 -3.42 -14.36 6.87
N VAL A 132 -2.47 -14.29 5.92
CA VAL A 132 -1.06 -14.00 6.18
C VAL A 132 -0.70 -12.64 5.63
N ALA A 133 0.02 -11.85 6.43
CA ALA A 133 0.56 -10.57 6.01
C ALA A 133 1.99 -10.70 5.43
N VAL A 134 2.37 -9.74 4.60
CA VAL A 134 3.69 -9.63 3.98
C VAL A 134 4.17 -8.18 4.05
N LYS A 135 5.46 -7.97 3.83
CA LYS A 135 6.01 -6.62 3.72
C LYS A 135 5.35 -5.80 2.60
N ALA A 136 4.94 -4.57 2.91
CA ALA A 136 4.44 -3.62 1.94
C ALA A 136 5.59 -3.08 1.07
N THR A 137 5.49 -3.26 -0.24
CA THR A 137 6.50 -2.87 -1.23
C THR A 137 6.02 -1.80 -2.21
N LYS A 138 4.72 -1.50 -2.20
CA LYS A 138 4.03 -0.56 -3.08
C LYS A 138 3.03 0.27 -2.28
N SER A 139 2.46 1.28 -2.93
CA SER A 139 1.35 2.04 -2.35
C SER A 139 0.12 1.17 -2.24
N GLY A 140 -0.60 1.28 -1.12
CA GLY A 140 -1.82 0.53 -0.87
C GLY A 140 -2.25 0.57 0.59
N TYR A 141 -3.27 -0.23 0.91
CA TYR A 141 -3.72 -0.41 2.29
C TYR A 141 -2.68 -1.21 3.08
N VAL A 142 -2.34 -0.69 4.26
CA VAL A 142 -1.35 -1.24 5.18
C VAL A 142 -2.05 -1.53 6.51
N LEU A 143 -1.74 -2.68 7.09
CA LEU A 143 -2.26 -3.15 8.37
C LEU A 143 -1.59 -2.44 9.55
N GLY A 144 -0.29 -2.20 9.45
CA GLY A 144 0.48 -1.68 10.57
C GLY A 144 1.98 -1.78 10.36
N THR A 145 2.72 -1.62 11.46
CA THR A 145 4.19 -1.61 11.50
C THR A 145 4.72 -2.75 12.35
N ALA A 146 5.67 -3.52 11.82
CA ALA A 146 6.33 -4.60 12.55
C ALA A 146 7.12 -4.07 13.77
N LYS A 147 6.99 -4.72 14.93
CA LYS A 147 7.74 -4.38 16.16
C LYS A 147 8.95 -5.28 16.38
N GLU A 148 9.02 -6.37 15.63
CA GLU A 148 10.05 -7.41 15.72
C GLU A 148 10.52 -7.80 14.31
N ASP A 149 11.69 -8.41 14.23
CA ASP A 149 12.21 -9.01 13.00
C ASP A 149 11.58 -10.40 12.83
N SER A 150 11.30 -10.80 11.58
CA SER A 150 10.89 -12.20 11.34
C SER A 150 12.10 -13.12 11.40
N SER A 151 11.94 -14.25 12.08
CA SER A 151 12.98 -15.28 12.24
C SER A 151 13.22 -16.07 10.96
N THR A 152 12.24 -16.09 10.05
CA THR A 152 12.24 -16.91 8.84
C THR A 152 12.47 -16.07 7.59
N THR A 153 13.43 -16.50 6.77
CA THR A 153 13.68 -15.91 5.44
C THR A 153 13.01 -16.69 4.30
N ASP A 154 12.51 -17.90 4.56
CA ASP A 154 11.84 -18.71 3.53
C ASP A 154 10.43 -18.15 3.22
N PRO A 155 10.09 -17.89 1.95
CA PRO A 155 8.75 -17.46 1.54
C PRO A 155 7.59 -18.39 1.93
N LYS A 156 7.85 -19.69 2.12
CA LYS A 156 6.80 -20.69 2.39
C LYS A 156 6.49 -20.89 3.86
N GLU A 157 7.43 -20.53 4.73
CA GLU A 157 7.24 -20.61 6.16
C GLU A 157 6.49 -19.38 6.66
N ILE A 158 5.63 -19.60 7.66
CA ILE A 158 4.82 -18.58 8.30
C ILE A 158 5.37 -18.38 9.70
N ASP A 159 5.64 -17.12 10.03
CA ASP A 159 6.13 -16.69 11.33
C ASP A 159 5.06 -15.85 12.04
N LYS A 160 5.13 -15.73 13.36
CA LYS A 160 4.18 -14.93 14.16
C LYS A 160 4.96 -13.86 14.92
N ILE A 161 4.78 -12.60 14.51
CA ILE A 161 5.53 -11.46 15.04
C ILE A 161 4.60 -10.42 15.68
N ALA A 162 5.13 -9.64 16.61
CA ALA A 162 4.41 -8.49 17.18
C ALA A 162 4.30 -7.34 16.16
N VAL A 163 3.10 -6.78 16.02
CA VAL A 163 2.76 -5.73 15.06
C VAL A 163 1.88 -4.69 15.74
N ASP A 164 2.17 -3.41 15.48
CA ASP A 164 1.31 -2.31 15.87
C ASP A 164 0.36 -2.00 14.73
N LEU A 165 -0.90 -2.38 14.94
CA LEU A 165 -1.97 -2.19 14.00
C LEU A 165 -2.39 -0.74 13.95
N ASN A 166 -2.29 -0.21 12.73
CA ASN A 166 -2.82 1.08 12.36
C ASN A 166 -3.26 0.95 10.90
N LEU A 167 -4.51 0.56 10.68
CA LEU A 167 -5.04 0.39 9.32
C LEU A 167 -5.11 1.76 8.65
N HIS A 168 -4.29 1.97 7.63
CA HIS A 168 -4.25 3.21 6.86
C HIS A 168 -3.81 2.95 5.43
N TYR A 169 -4.08 3.90 4.54
CA TYR A 169 -3.54 3.87 3.19
C TYR A 169 -2.13 4.47 3.19
N PHE A 170 -1.13 3.67 2.84
CA PHE A 170 0.24 4.15 2.66
C PHE A 170 0.46 4.52 1.19
N ASN A 171 0.74 5.80 0.95
CA ASN A 171 1.26 6.24 -0.33
C ASN A 171 2.79 6.11 -0.28
N SER A 172 3.32 5.01 -0.82
CA SER A 172 4.74 4.92 -1.13
C SER A 172 4.99 5.95 -2.23
N LYS A 173 5.43 7.15 -1.82
CA LYS A 173 5.79 8.27 -2.69
C LYS A 173 6.26 7.71 -4.03
N SER A 174 5.42 7.87 -5.06
CA SER A 174 5.63 7.25 -6.39
C SER A 174 7.11 7.31 -6.71
N PRO A 175 7.76 6.21 -7.13
CA PRO A 175 9.11 6.29 -7.65
C PRO A 175 8.98 7.21 -8.86
N PHE A 176 9.25 8.50 -8.67
CA PHE A 176 9.66 9.33 -9.77
C PHE A 176 10.87 8.58 -10.33
N PRO A 177 10.79 8.10 -11.57
CA PRO A 177 11.77 7.18 -12.09
C PRO A 177 13.07 7.96 -12.20
N GLY A 178 13.95 7.78 -11.22
CA GLY A 178 15.24 8.47 -11.16
C GLY A 178 16.18 8.03 -12.28
N SER A 179 15.82 6.94 -13.00
CA SER A 179 16.58 6.41 -14.13
C SER A 179 15.71 6.27 -15.37
N LEU A 180 16.28 6.64 -16.52
CA LEU A 180 15.70 6.42 -17.86
C LEU A 180 15.38 4.93 -18.11
N SER A 181 16.12 4.01 -17.47
CA SER A 181 15.86 2.58 -17.57
C SER A 181 14.54 2.16 -16.92
N ASP A 182 14.11 2.82 -15.86
CA ASP A 182 12.86 2.50 -15.16
C ASP A 182 11.66 3.00 -15.98
N ILE A 183 11.79 4.18 -16.60
CA ILE A 183 10.82 4.70 -17.58
C ILE A 183 10.67 3.73 -18.75
N LEU A 184 11.80 3.26 -19.30
CA LEU A 184 11.80 2.36 -20.45
C LEU A 184 11.19 0.99 -20.10
N LYS A 185 11.49 0.43 -18.92
CA LYS A 185 10.90 -0.82 -18.47
C LYS A 185 9.40 -0.71 -18.28
N ILE A 186 8.91 0.36 -17.65
CA ILE A 186 7.47 0.59 -17.46
C ILE A 186 6.76 0.73 -18.82
N ALA A 187 7.39 1.42 -19.78
CA ALA A 187 6.85 1.57 -21.13
C ALA A 187 6.80 0.27 -21.94
N LEU A 188 7.66 -0.71 -21.61
CA LEU A 188 7.76 -2.00 -22.32
C LEU A 188 6.94 -3.12 -21.67
N ILE A 189 6.30 -2.91 -20.52
CA ILE A 189 5.43 -3.94 -19.90
C ILE A 189 4.14 -4.05 -20.73
N PRO A 190 3.83 -5.21 -21.32
CA PRO A 190 2.59 -5.42 -22.05
C PRO A 190 1.43 -5.52 -21.06
N THR A 191 0.60 -4.49 -20.95
CA THR A 191 -0.69 -4.56 -20.26
C THR A 191 -1.75 -5.17 -21.19
N LYS A 192 -2.60 -6.05 -20.66
CA LYS A 192 -3.62 -6.80 -21.44
C LYS A 192 -4.68 -5.94 -22.13
N GLU A 193 -4.73 -4.64 -21.86
CA GLU A 193 -5.72 -3.70 -22.39
C GLU A 193 -5.13 -2.69 -23.40
N GLY A 194 -3.92 -2.93 -23.88
CA GLY A 194 -3.20 -2.05 -24.80
C GLY A 194 -2.16 -1.17 -24.11
N PRO A 195 -1.38 -0.38 -24.86
CA PRO A 195 -0.31 0.42 -24.30
C PRO A 195 -0.87 1.47 -23.33
N GLY A 196 -0.39 1.48 -22.08
CA GLY A 196 -0.85 2.42 -21.05
C GLY A 196 -0.63 3.90 -21.42
N PRO A 197 -1.27 4.85 -20.70
CA PRO A 197 -1.19 6.29 -21.02
C PRO A 197 0.24 6.82 -21.17
N ILE A 198 1.18 6.29 -20.38
CA ILE A 198 2.61 6.65 -20.40
C ILE A 198 3.28 6.33 -21.75
N PHE A 199 2.90 5.23 -22.40
CA PHE A 199 3.45 4.83 -23.70
C PHE A 199 3.14 5.88 -24.77
N LYS A 200 1.93 6.44 -24.79
CA LYS A 200 1.52 7.49 -25.73
C LYS A 200 2.40 8.74 -25.60
N TYR A 201 2.70 9.16 -24.37
CA TYR A 201 3.57 10.30 -24.12
C TYR A 201 5.01 10.08 -24.61
N ILE A 202 5.56 8.87 -24.41
CA ILE A 202 6.92 8.54 -24.87
C ILE A 202 7.00 8.52 -26.40
N VAL A 203 6.03 7.90 -27.07
CA VAL A 203 5.99 7.87 -28.53
C VAL A 203 5.81 9.27 -29.11
N ALA A 204 4.91 10.08 -28.54
CA ALA A 204 4.73 11.49 -28.96
C ALA A 204 6.01 12.31 -28.79
N ALA A 205 6.70 12.16 -27.65
CA ALA A 205 7.97 12.83 -27.39
C ALA A 205 9.07 12.38 -28.37
N ALA A 206 9.16 11.09 -28.68
CA ALA A 206 10.12 10.55 -29.63
C ALA A 206 9.89 11.12 -31.04
N VAL A 207 8.64 11.17 -31.52
CA VAL A 207 8.29 11.75 -32.82
C VAL A 207 8.61 13.25 -32.87
N LEU A 208 8.30 14.00 -31.81
CA LEU A 208 8.58 15.43 -31.73
C LEU A 208 10.09 15.71 -31.78
N VAL A 209 10.88 14.99 -30.99
CA VAL A 209 12.35 15.11 -30.97
C VAL A 209 12.93 14.71 -32.33
N PHE A 210 12.48 13.60 -32.90
CA PHE A 210 12.94 13.13 -34.21
C PHE A 210 12.67 14.14 -35.32
N SER A 211 11.47 14.71 -35.35
CA SER A 211 11.10 15.75 -36.30
C SER A 211 11.93 17.03 -36.14
N LEU A 212 12.22 17.42 -34.89
CA LEU A 212 13.04 18.58 -34.59
C LEU A 212 14.50 18.37 -35.02
N VAL A 213 15.08 17.21 -34.69
CA VAL A 213 16.44 16.83 -35.11
C VAL A 213 16.56 16.78 -36.63
N LEU A 214 15.62 16.15 -37.32
CA LEU A 214 15.55 16.15 -38.79
C LEU A 214 15.46 17.57 -39.36
N GLY A 215 14.60 18.41 -38.79
CA GLY A 215 14.45 19.81 -39.19
C GLY A 215 15.77 20.58 -39.07
N PHE A 216 16.46 20.46 -37.93
CA PHE A 216 17.76 21.11 -37.73
C PHE A 216 18.85 20.56 -38.65
N LEU A 217 18.93 19.24 -38.84
CA LEU A 217 19.94 18.61 -39.69
C LEU A 217 19.77 18.96 -41.18
N THR A 218 18.53 19.05 -41.65
CA THR A 218 18.22 19.43 -43.03
C THR A 218 18.41 20.92 -43.24
N PHE A 219 17.95 21.77 -42.31
CA PHE A 219 18.19 23.21 -42.33
C PHE A 219 19.68 23.54 -42.33
N GLY A 220 20.46 22.99 -41.40
CA GLY A 220 21.88 23.32 -41.25
C GLY A 220 22.68 23.02 -42.53
N ARG A 221 22.46 21.86 -43.15
CA ARG A 221 23.10 21.52 -44.43
C ARG A 221 22.66 22.41 -45.58
N THR A 222 21.39 22.80 -45.62
CA THR A 222 20.84 23.58 -46.72
C THR A 222 21.20 25.06 -46.61
N ALA A 223 21.18 25.61 -45.40
CA ALA A 223 21.60 26.97 -45.10
C ALA A 223 23.08 27.17 -45.42
N ALA A 224 23.96 26.23 -45.04
CA ALA A 224 25.39 26.30 -45.35
C ALA A 224 25.65 26.37 -46.86
N LYS A 225 25.02 25.49 -47.65
CA LYS A 225 25.12 25.50 -49.12
C LYS A 225 24.53 26.76 -49.74
N GLY A 226 23.45 27.29 -49.17
CA GLY A 226 22.82 28.54 -49.61
C GLY A 226 23.74 29.74 -49.44
N VAL A 227 24.40 29.85 -48.29
CA VAL A 227 25.38 30.92 -47.99
C VAL A 227 26.62 30.78 -48.86
N GLU A 228 27.15 29.57 -49.04
CA GLU A 228 28.29 29.30 -49.93
C GLU A 228 27.99 29.69 -51.38
N ALA A 229 26.80 29.35 -51.88
CA ALA A 229 26.37 29.72 -53.23
C ALA A 229 26.24 31.23 -53.40
N LEU A 230 25.71 31.94 -52.39
CA LEU A 230 25.57 33.39 -52.41
C LEU A 230 26.94 34.09 -52.39
N GLY A 231 27.88 33.57 -51.61
CA GLY A 231 29.25 34.08 -51.55
C GLY A 231 30.03 33.88 -52.86
N ARG A 232 29.79 32.76 -53.57
CA ARG A 232 30.49 32.43 -54.82
C ARG A 232 29.91 33.11 -56.05
N ASN A 233 28.60 33.38 -56.09
CA ASN A 233 27.96 34.02 -57.23
C ASN A 233 26.95 35.11 -56.80
N PRO A 234 27.42 36.34 -56.50
CA PRO A 234 26.56 37.41 -56.03
C PRO A 234 25.55 37.90 -57.09
N SER A 235 25.80 37.64 -58.39
CA SER A 235 24.89 38.05 -59.47
C SER A 235 23.56 37.27 -59.46
N ALA A 236 23.57 36.05 -58.92
CA ALA A 236 22.39 35.18 -58.81
C ALA A 236 21.64 35.32 -57.47
N HIS A 237 21.93 36.37 -56.68
CA HIS A 237 21.43 36.50 -55.30
C HIS A 237 19.92 36.33 -55.16
N LYS A 238 19.11 36.86 -56.09
CA LYS A 238 17.64 36.72 -56.04
C LYS A 238 17.20 35.27 -56.16
N VAL A 239 17.79 34.52 -57.08
CA VAL A 239 17.45 33.10 -57.32
C VAL A 239 17.90 32.24 -56.13
N ILE A 240 19.09 32.52 -55.58
CA ILE A 240 19.61 31.81 -54.40
C ILE A 240 18.75 32.09 -53.16
N TYR A 241 18.38 33.35 -52.94
CA TYR A 241 17.52 33.74 -51.82
C TYR A 241 16.16 33.04 -51.88
N VAL A 242 15.51 33.00 -53.04
CA VAL A 242 14.24 32.28 -53.24
C VAL A 242 14.41 30.79 -52.94
N GLY A 243 15.50 30.17 -53.37
CA GLY A 243 15.81 28.77 -53.05
C GLY A 243 16.03 28.50 -51.56
N ILE A 244 16.66 29.44 -50.84
CA ILE A 244 16.83 29.34 -49.38
C ILE A 244 15.48 29.44 -48.66
N VAL A 245 14.67 30.44 -49.01
CA VAL A 245 13.33 30.63 -48.41
C VAL A 245 12.44 29.42 -48.65
N PHE A 246 12.47 28.85 -49.87
CA PHE A 246 11.72 27.65 -50.19
C PHE A 246 12.14 26.46 -49.32
N ASN A 247 13.45 26.20 -49.17
CA ASN A 247 13.94 25.12 -48.31
C ASN A 247 13.62 25.34 -46.83
N ILE A 248 13.66 26.59 -46.35
CA ILE A 248 13.23 26.93 -44.99
C ILE A 248 11.76 26.59 -44.79
N SER A 249 10.90 26.87 -45.79
CA SER A 249 9.49 26.50 -45.72
C SER A 249 9.28 24.99 -45.57
N VAL A 250 10.08 24.18 -46.29
CA VAL A 250 10.03 22.71 -46.19
C VAL A 250 10.40 22.24 -44.79
N VAL A 251 11.43 22.83 -44.18
CA VAL A 251 11.83 22.52 -42.79
C VAL A 251 10.70 22.86 -41.81
N VAL A 252 10.08 24.03 -41.96
CA VAL A 252 8.96 24.44 -41.12
C VAL A 252 7.79 23.46 -41.25
N VAL A 253 7.48 23.01 -42.46
CA VAL A 253 6.43 22.00 -42.71
C VAL A 253 6.76 20.66 -42.04
N ILE A 254 8.01 20.21 -42.08
CA ILE A 254 8.45 18.98 -41.39
C ILE A 254 8.21 19.10 -39.89
N VAL A 255 8.67 20.19 -39.26
CA VAL A 255 8.53 20.42 -37.81
C VAL A 255 7.05 20.54 -37.41
N LEU A 256 6.25 21.28 -38.17
CA LEU A 256 4.81 21.39 -37.92
C LEU A 256 4.10 20.05 -38.05
N SER A 257 4.45 19.25 -39.05
CA SER A 257 3.89 17.91 -39.24
C SER A 257 4.21 17.00 -38.06
N GLY A 258 5.46 17.01 -37.58
CA GLY A 258 5.86 16.28 -36.38
C GLY A 258 5.09 16.72 -35.13
N LEU A 259 4.85 18.02 -34.97
CA LEU A 259 4.07 18.57 -33.86
C LEU A 259 2.59 18.17 -33.93
N ILE A 260 1.99 18.18 -35.12
CA ILE A 260 0.61 17.73 -35.36
C ILE A 260 0.46 16.24 -35.05
N ILE A 261 1.41 15.41 -35.50
CA ILE A 261 1.40 13.96 -35.24
C ILE A 261 1.54 13.70 -33.74
N ALA A 262 2.47 14.38 -33.05
CA ALA A 262 2.62 14.27 -31.61
C ALA A 262 1.33 14.66 -30.87
N PHE A 263 0.70 15.77 -31.26
CA PHE A 263 -0.59 16.19 -30.69
C PHE A 263 -1.70 15.16 -30.93
N LEU A 264 -1.76 14.56 -32.12
CA LEU A 264 -2.74 13.52 -32.46
C LEU A 264 -2.54 12.27 -31.60
N ILE A 265 -1.30 11.86 -31.35
CA ILE A 265 -0.95 10.73 -30.47
C ILE A 265 -1.40 11.02 -29.03
N LEU A 266 -1.29 12.26 -28.56
CA LEU A 266 -1.73 12.64 -27.21
C LEU A 266 -3.25 12.69 -27.06
N ARG A 267 -3.97 12.94 -28.16
CA ARG A 267 -5.44 13.03 -28.18
C ARG A 267 -6.12 11.66 -28.27
N LEU A 268 -5.51 10.73 -28.99
CA LEU A 268 -6.01 9.35 -29.18
C LEU A 268 -5.80 8.53 -27.90
#